data_AF-A0A0C2F280-F1
#
_entry.id   AF-A0A0C2F280-F1
#
_cell.length_a   1.000
_cell.length_b   1.000
_cell.length_c   1.000
_cell.angle_alpha   90.00
_cell.angle_beta   90.00
_cell.angle_gamma   90.00
#
_symmetry.space_group_name_H-M   'P 1'
#
loop_
_entity.id
_entity.type
_entity.pdbx_description
1 polymer ?
#
loop_
_entity_poly.entity_id
_entity_poly.type
_entity_poly.pdbx_seq_one_letter_code
_entity_poly.pdbx_strand_id
1 'polypeptide(L)'
;MSAAAMLIFASYPNADDITEFKDIAFQINLNAYRAFLVACLDPQRDEEAARAAVLVAACANLMLILVCSLLAMIICSRLMVSAVKEAVSSQRAMRLQQQLQKTLVFQFVIPFVFIHIPFCLCCIAPLLQLETGVLADILPFLFAWSPALNPIVVL
;
A
#
# COMPACT_ATOMS: atom_id res chain seq x y z
N MET A 1 15.95 -10.42 -2.12
CA MET A 1 14.95 -10.21 -3.20
C MET A 1 14.12 -8.98 -2.83
N SER A 2 13.94 -8.05 -3.77
CA SER A 2 13.09 -6.86 -3.55
C SER A 2 11.64 -7.27 -3.29
N ALA A 3 10.90 -6.56 -2.43
CA ALA A 3 9.49 -6.84 -2.16
C ALA A 3 8.64 -6.81 -3.44
N ALA A 4 9.03 -5.99 -4.43
CA ALA A 4 8.40 -5.95 -5.75
C ALA A 4 8.59 -7.28 -6.53
N ALA A 5 9.76 -7.91 -6.44
CA ALA A 5 10.02 -9.18 -7.10
C ALA A 5 9.23 -10.33 -6.46
N MET A 6 9.05 -10.30 -5.13
CA MET A 6 8.19 -11.26 -4.43
C MET A 6 6.72 -11.10 -4.81
N LEU A 7 6.25 -9.85 -4.95
CA LEU A 7 4.89 -9.57 -5.41
C LEU A 7 4.66 -10.10 -6.82
N ILE A 8 5.55 -9.78 -7.77
CA ILE A 8 5.43 -10.22 -9.17
C ILE A 8 5.40 -11.75 -9.25
N PHE A 9 6.25 -12.44 -8.48
CA PHE A 9 6.28 -13.90 -8.46
C PHE A 9 5.00 -14.50 -7.87
N ALA A 10 4.48 -13.92 -6.79
CA ALA A 10 3.25 -14.39 -6.16
C ALA A 10 2.00 -14.14 -7.02
N SER A 11 2.00 -13.07 -7.81
CA SER A 11 0.86 -12.66 -8.63
C SER A 11 0.92 -13.16 -10.08
N TYR A 12 1.88 -14.01 -10.46
CA TYR A 12 2.01 -14.49 -11.83
C TYR A 12 0.99 -15.62 -12.08
N PRO A 13 -0.01 -15.42 -12.96
CA PRO A 13 -1.07 -16.39 -13.16
C PRO A 13 -0.59 -17.58 -14.00
N ASN A 14 -1.13 -18.77 -13.72
CA ASN A 14 -0.87 -19.95 -14.53
C ASN A 14 -1.78 -19.99 -15.78
N ALA A 15 -1.49 -20.86 -16.75
CA ALA A 15 -2.28 -20.94 -17.98
C ALA A 15 -3.76 -21.32 -17.73
N ASP A 16 -4.00 -22.16 -16.71
CA ASP A 16 -5.34 -22.54 -16.27
C ASP A 16 -6.08 -21.33 -15.65
N ASP A 17 -5.43 -20.58 -14.75
CA ASP A 17 -5.98 -19.37 -14.13
C ASP A 17 -6.37 -18.31 -15.16
N ILE A 18 -5.55 -18.13 -16.20
CA ILE A 18 -5.86 -17.18 -17.27
C ILE A 18 -7.12 -17.61 -18.01
N THR A 19 -7.34 -18.91 -18.21
CA THR A 19 -8.50 -19.40 -18.97
C THR A 19 -9.78 -19.25 -18.17
N GLU A 20 -9.72 -19.45 -16.85
CA GLU A 20 -10.89 -19.37 -15.96
C GLU A 20 -11.23 -17.93 -15.55
N PHE A 21 -10.22 -17.13 -15.17
CA PHE A 21 -10.44 -15.78 -14.66
C PHE A 21 -10.49 -14.70 -15.73
N LYS A 22 -10.10 -14.96 -16.98
CA LYS A 22 -10.09 -13.92 -18.04
C LYS A 22 -11.48 -13.38 -18.35
N ASP A 23 -12.49 -14.24 -18.45
CA ASP A 23 -13.85 -13.78 -18.73
C ASP A 23 -14.47 -13.06 -17.53
N ILE A 24 -14.19 -13.54 -16.31
CA ILE A 24 -14.60 -12.90 -15.06
C ILE A 24 -13.94 -11.51 -14.93
N ALA A 25 -12.63 -11.42 -15.15
CA ALA A 25 -11.87 -10.18 -15.09
C ALA A 25 -12.30 -9.20 -16.18
N PHE A 26 -12.67 -9.67 -17.37
CA PHE A 26 -13.18 -8.85 -18.46
C PHE A 26 -14.52 -8.22 -18.10
N GLN A 27 -15.43 -8.98 -17.49
CA GLN A 27 -16.73 -8.50 -17.02
C GLN A 27 -16.57 -7.46 -15.89
N ILE A 28 -15.72 -7.75 -14.89
CA ILE A 28 -15.48 -6.85 -13.75
C ILE A 28 -14.82 -5.53 -14.19
N ASN A 29 -13.92 -5.57 -15.19
CA ASN A 29 -13.24 -4.37 -15.68
C ASN A 29 -14.05 -3.59 -16.73
N LEU A 30 -15.39 -3.65 -16.69
CA LEU A 30 -16.27 -2.91 -17.62
C LEU A 30 -15.96 -3.21 -19.10
N ASN A 31 -15.74 -4.48 -19.46
CA ASN A 31 -15.34 -4.94 -20.79
C ASN A 31 -13.98 -4.39 -21.26
N ALA A 32 -13.06 -4.07 -20.35
CA ALA A 32 -11.71 -3.68 -20.66
C ALA A 32 -10.69 -4.71 -20.16
N TYR A 33 -9.70 -5.04 -20.98
CA TYR A 33 -8.57 -5.85 -20.55
C TYR A 33 -7.65 -5.02 -19.66
N ARG A 34 -7.76 -5.18 -18.34
CA ARG A 34 -6.87 -4.56 -17.34
C ARG A 34 -6.16 -5.64 -16.53
N ALA A 35 -5.03 -5.27 -15.93
CA ALA A 35 -4.31 -6.16 -15.03
C ALA A 35 -5.19 -6.52 -13.83
N PHE A 36 -5.32 -7.81 -13.54
CA PHE A 36 -6.08 -8.34 -12.41
C PHE A 36 -5.17 -9.24 -11.59
N LEU A 37 -5.38 -9.24 -10.27
CA LEU A 37 -4.57 -10.01 -9.34
C LEU A 37 -5.33 -11.32 -9.04
N VAL A 38 -4.80 -12.45 -9.50
CA VAL A 38 -5.36 -13.77 -9.20
C VAL A 38 -4.64 -14.30 -7.97
N ALA A 39 -5.41 -14.56 -6.93
CA ALA A 39 -4.98 -15.36 -5.80
C ALA A 39 -5.78 -16.67 -5.87
N CYS A 40 -5.31 -17.61 -6.67
CA CYS A 40 -5.83 -18.97 -6.68
C CYS A 40 -5.28 -19.66 -5.42
N LEU A 41 -6.18 -20.27 -4.64
CA LEU A 41 -5.85 -21.08 -3.48
C LEU A 41 -6.57 -22.41 -3.62
N ASP A 42 -6.14 -23.21 -4.60
CA ASP A 42 -6.54 -24.61 -4.73
C ASP A 42 -5.78 -25.44 -3.68
N PRO A 43 -6.47 -25.98 -2.66
CA PRO A 43 -5.85 -26.77 -1.60
C PRO A 43 -5.22 -28.09 -2.08
N GLN A 44 -5.37 -28.48 -3.36
CA GLN A 44 -4.71 -29.66 -3.94
C GLN A 44 -3.32 -29.40 -4.54
N ARG A 45 -2.88 -28.15 -4.72
CA ARG A 45 -1.58 -27.81 -5.35
C ARG A 45 -0.66 -27.09 -4.36
N ASP A 46 0.38 -27.78 -3.87
CA ASP A 46 1.40 -27.24 -2.94
C ASP A 46 2.06 -25.93 -3.43
N GLU A 47 2.14 -25.70 -4.75
CA GLU A 47 2.68 -24.46 -5.32
C GLU A 47 1.82 -23.22 -5.02
N GLU A 48 0.50 -23.35 -4.88
CA GLU A 48 -0.39 -22.21 -4.64
C GLU A 48 -0.35 -21.74 -3.19
N ALA A 49 -0.23 -22.68 -2.24
CA ALA A 49 0.02 -22.36 -0.84
C ALA A 49 1.36 -21.62 -0.65
N ALA A 50 2.40 -22.02 -1.39
CA ALA A 50 3.68 -21.32 -1.39
C ALA A 50 3.57 -19.90 -1.96
N ARG A 51 2.80 -19.68 -3.04
CA ARG A 51 2.57 -18.35 -3.63
C ARG A 51 1.79 -17.43 -2.70
N ALA A 52 0.75 -17.94 -2.03
CA ALA A 52 0.01 -17.20 -1.01
C ALA A 52 0.91 -16.80 0.17
N ALA A 53 1.76 -17.72 0.65
CA ALA A 53 2.74 -17.42 1.69
C ALA A 53 3.75 -16.36 1.27
N VAL A 54 4.22 -16.39 0.01
CA VAL A 54 5.12 -15.36 -0.55
C VAL A 54 4.40 -14.01 -0.67
N LEU A 55 3.12 -13.97 -1.05
CA LEU A 55 2.32 -12.74 -1.10
C LEU A 55 2.19 -12.10 0.29
N VAL A 56 1.87 -12.91 1.31
CA VAL A 56 1.77 -12.47 2.71
C VAL A 56 3.13 -11.98 3.21
N ALA A 57 4.21 -12.71 2.92
CA ALA A 57 5.57 -12.32 3.29
C ALA A 57 5.99 -11.00 2.61
N ALA A 58 5.62 -10.78 1.34
CA ALA A 58 5.88 -9.53 0.63
C ALA A 58 5.12 -8.35 1.26
N CYS A 59 3.85 -8.54 1.62
CA CYS A 59 3.06 -7.54 2.32
C CYS A 59 3.64 -7.21 3.71
N ALA A 60 4.04 -8.23 4.47
CA ALA A 60 4.68 -8.05 5.77
C ALA A 60 6.00 -7.28 5.65
N ASN A 61 6.81 -7.59 4.65
CA ASN A 61 8.07 -6.89 4.39
C ASN A 61 7.84 -5.42 4.00
N LEU A 62 6.82 -5.15 3.16
CA LEU A 62 6.43 -3.77 2.84
C LEU A 62 5.97 -2.99 4.07
N MET A 63 5.14 -3.60 4.92
CA MET A 63 4.71 -2.98 6.18
C MET A 63 5.88 -2.70 7.11
N LEU A 64 6.86 -3.61 7.20
CA LEU A 64 8.06 -3.41 8.00
C LEU A 64 8.90 -2.22 7.50
N ILE A 65 9.17 -2.15 6.19
CA ILE A 65 9.90 -1.03 5.58
C ILE A 65 9.17 0.29 5.84
N LEU A 66 7.84 0.29 5.78
CA LEU A 66 7.00 1.46 5.99
C LEU A 66 7.01 1.93 7.46
N VAL A 67 6.95 1.00 8.42
CA VAL A 67 7.11 1.31 9.85
C VAL A 67 8.51 1.84 10.16
N CYS A 68 9.55 1.22 9.60
CA CYS A 68 10.93 1.67 9.76
C CYS A 68 11.13 3.10 9.23
N SER A 69 10.56 3.42 8.07
CA SER A 69 10.63 4.78 7.49
C SER A 69 9.83 5.81 8.29
N LEU A 70 8.66 5.45 8.84
CA LEU A 70 7.93 6.31 9.79
C LEU A 70 8.77 6.62 11.04
N LEU A 71 9.37 5.59 11.64
CA LEU A 71 10.22 5.74 12.82
C LEU A 71 11.43 6.64 12.50
N ALA A 72 12.11 6.39 11.37
CA ALA A 72 13.21 7.21 10.92
C ALA A 72 12.79 8.68 10.72
N MET A 73 11.62 8.92 10.11
CA MET A 73 11.09 10.26 9.94
C MET A 73 10.78 10.94 11.28
N ILE A 74 10.19 10.23 12.25
CA ILE A 74 9.93 10.75 13.61
C ILE A 74 11.24 11.08 14.32
N ILE A 75 12.24 10.21 14.25
CA ILE A 75 13.55 10.43 14.87
C ILE A 75 14.23 11.65 14.25
N CYS A 76 14.33 11.69 12.92
CA CYS A 76 14.95 12.77 12.18
C CYS A 76 14.24 14.11 12.46
N SER A 77 12.92 14.08 12.53
CA SER A 77 12.07 15.19 12.94
C SER A 77 12.39 15.71 14.34
N ARG A 78 12.52 14.81 15.33
CA ARG A 78 12.85 15.20 16.72
C ARG A 78 14.26 15.80 16.81
N LEU A 79 15.22 15.21 16.10
CA LEU A 79 16.59 15.72 16.01
C LEU A 79 16.61 17.11 15.37
N MET A 80 15.89 17.30 14.27
CA MET A 80 15.80 18.59 13.59
C MET A 80 15.18 19.65 14.50
N VAL A 81 14.09 19.36 15.20
CA VAL A 81 13.47 20.30 16.15
C VAL A 81 14.41 20.64 17.30
N SER A 82 15.16 19.65 17.82
CA SER A 82 16.14 19.88 18.88
C SER A 82 17.29 20.78 18.43
N ALA A 83 17.88 20.48 17.27
CA ALA A 83 18.98 21.26 16.70
C ALA A 83 18.55 22.70 16.35
N VAL A 84 17.33 22.86 15.82
CA VAL A 84 16.77 24.18 15.48
C VAL A 84 16.49 25.02 16.72
N LYS A 85 15.99 24.40 17.80
CA LYS A 85 15.74 25.10 19.05
C LYS A 85 17.02 25.69 19.65
N GLU A 86 18.15 25.03 19.45
CA GLU A 86 19.46 25.51 19.89
C GLU A 86 20.08 26.52 18.91
N ALA A 87 19.87 26.35 17.60
CA ALA A 87 20.52 27.16 16.57
C ALA A 87 19.76 28.44 16.16
N VAL A 88 18.44 28.51 16.34
CA VAL A 88 17.60 29.57 15.77
C VAL A 88 16.85 30.34 16.87
N SER A 89 17.19 31.61 17.06
CA SER A 89 16.45 32.53 17.95
C SER A 89 15.17 33.09 17.31
N SER A 90 15.04 33.00 15.98
CA SER A 90 13.91 33.55 15.23
C SER A 90 12.67 32.66 15.33
N GLN A 91 11.64 33.15 16.03
CA GLN A 91 10.32 32.49 16.12
C GLN A 91 9.71 32.17 14.74
N ARG A 92 10.01 32.95 13.70
CA ARG A 92 9.44 32.75 12.36
C ARG A 92 9.98 31.50 11.67
N ALA A 93 11.29 31.26 11.75
CA ALA A 93 11.92 30.08 11.15
C ALA A 93 11.52 28.79 11.87
N MET A 94 11.39 28.83 13.20
CA MET A 94 10.90 27.69 13.99
C MET A 94 9.46 27.28 13.61
N ARG A 95 8.57 28.26 13.41
CA ARG A 95 7.18 27.99 12.97
C ARG A 95 7.14 27.37 11.57
N LEU A 96 7.96 27.85 10.64
CA LEU A 96 8.01 27.31 9.27
C LEU A 96 8.47 25.85 9.25
N GLN A 97 9.54 25.51 10.00
CA GLN A 97 10.02 24.12 10.07
C GLN A 97 9.00 23.18 10.73
N GLN A 98 8.30 23.64 11.77
CA GLN A 98 7.21 22.87 12.38
C GLN A 98 6.05 22.63 11.42
N GLN A 99 5.68 23.62 10.61
CA GLN A 99 4.63 23.47 9.60
C GLN A 99 5.05 22.47 8.51
N LEU A 100 6.24 22.62 7.94
CA LEU A 100 6.78 21.69 6.94
C LEU A 100 6.83 20.25 7.45
N GLN A 101 7.32 20.06 8.67
CA GLN A 101 7.37 18.73 9.28
C GLN A 101 5.98 18.14 9.51
N LYS A 102 5.02 18.95 9.99
CA LYS A 102 3.62 18.51 10.17
C LYS A 102 3.03 18.08 8.83
N THR A 103 3.19 18.87 7.78
CA THR A 103 2.77 18.55 6.42
C THR A 103 3.41 17.25 5.92
N LEU A 104 4.72 17.05 6.14
CA LEU A 104 5.43 15.82 5.76
C LEU A 104 4.85 14.58 6.44
N VAL A 105 4.51 14.67 7.74
CA VAL A 105 3.88 13.58 8.48
C VAL A 105 2.50 13.25 7.90
N PHE A 106 1.67 14.25 7.63
CA PHE A 106 0.35 14.03 7.03
C PHE A 106 0.45 13.44 5.62
N GLN A 107 1.38 13.94 4.80
CA GLN A 107 1.65 13.44 3.45
C GLN A 107 2.07 11.97 3.46
N PHE A 108 2.65 11.47 4.54
CA PHE A 108 3.01 10.06 4.67
C PHE A 108 1.87 9.21 5.25
N VAL A 109 1.13 9.73 6.23
CA VAL A 109 0.02 9.02 6.88
C VAL A 109 -1.17 8.81 5.92
N ILE A 110 -1.42 9.75 5.01
CA ILE A 110 -2.51 9.64 4.04
C ILE A 110 -2.35 8.43 3.11
N PRO A 111 -1.27 8.30 2.31
CA PRO A 111 -1.06 7.11 1.49
C PRO A 111 -0.93 5.84 2.33
N PHE A 112 -0.42 5.91 3.58
CA PHE A 112 -0.48 4.78 4.50
C PHE A 112 -1.91 4.26 4.70
N VAL A 113 -2.83 5.14 5.08
CA VAL A 113 -4.21 4.75 5.38
C VAL A 113 -4.99 4.41 4.12
N PHE A 114 -4.86 5.23 3.08
CA PHE A 114 -5.70 5.14 1.87
C PHE A 114 -5.16 4.20 0.80
N ILE A 115 -3.88 3.83 0.84
CA ILE A 115 -3.26 2.92 -0.15
C ILE A 115 -2.83 1.61 0.51
N HIS A 116 -2.04 1.66 1.59
CA HIS A 116 -1.45 0.44 2.15
C HIS A 116 -2.49 -0.44 2.88
N ILE A 117 -3.42 0.13 3.64
CA ILE A 117 -4.50 -0.64 4.30
C ILE A 117 -5.40 -1.36 3.27
N PRO A 118 -5.99 -0.70 2.27
CA PRO A 118 -6.79 -1.37 1.25
C PRO A 118 -5.98 -2.39 0.45
N PHE A 119 -4.70 -2.13 0.17
CA PHE A 119 -3.82 -3.11 -0.48
C PHE A 119 -3.64 -4.37 0.37
N CYS A 120 -3.35 -4.25 1.67
CA CYS A 120 -3.26 -5.39 2.57
C CYS A 120 -4.59 -6.16 2.66
N LEU A 121 -5.71 -5.44 2.72
CA LEU A 121 -7.05 -6.03 2.69
C LEU A 121 -7.29 -6.84 1.41
N CYS A 122 -6.89 -6.32 0.24
CA CYS A 122 -6.98 -7.05 -1.03
C CYS A 122 -6.08 -8.28 -1.09
N CYS A 123 -4.94 -8.28 -0.41
CA CYS A 123 -4.09 -9.47 -0.33
C CYS A 123 -4.65 -10.53 0.64
N ILE A 124 -5.33 -10.12 1.71
CA ILE A 124 -5.87 -11.02 2.75
C ILE A 124 -7.26 -11.56 2.37
N ALA A 125 -8.10 -10.78 1.71
CA ALA A 125 -9.45 -11.18 1.32
C ALA A 125 -9.52 -12.49 0.51
N PRO A 126 -8.66 -12.75 -0.50
CA PRO A 126 -8.67 -14.02 -1.21
C PRO A 126 -8.19 -15.20 -0.33
N LEU A 127 -7.32 -14.96 0.67
CA LEU A 127 -6.92 -15.99 1.64
C LEU A 127 -8.07 -16.40 2.58
N LEU A 128 -9.05 -15.51 2.80
CA LEU A 128 -10.22 -15.75 3.65
C LEU A 128 -11.45 -16.25 2.88
N GLN A 129 -11.34 -16.48 1.57
CA GLN A 129 -12.48 -16.80 0.68
C GLN A 129 -13.63 -15.79 0.78
N LEU A 130 -13.33 -14.53 1.12
CA LEU A 130 -14.35 -13.48 1.21
C LEU A 130 -14.71 -13.00 -0.20
N GLU A 131 -16.02 -12.88 -0.50
CA GLU A 131 -16.50 -12.24 -1.73
C GLU A 131 -15.99 -10.80 -1.79
N THR A 132 -14.98 -10.56 -2.62
CA THR A 132 -14.27 -9.28 -2.75
C THR A 132 -15.03 -8.25 -3.58
N GLY A 133 -16.22 -8.57 -4.11
CA GLY A 133 -16.97 -7.70 -5.04
C GLY A 133 -17.18 -6.28 -4.50
N VAL A 134 -17.69 -6.14 -3.28
CA VAL A 134 -17.95 -4.83 -2.66
C VAL A 134 -16.66 -4.09 -2.31
N LEU A 135 -15.61 -4.82 -1.96
CA LEU A 135 -14.32 -4.25 -1.58
C LEU A 135 -13.54 -3.75 -2.81
N ALA A 136 -13.65 -4.45 -3.94
CA ALA A 136 -13.06 -4.07 -5.22
C ALA A 136 -13.71 -2.81 -5.83
N ASP A 137 -15.01 -2.60 -5.60
CA ASP A 137 -15.71 -1.39 -6.05
C ASP A 137 -15.33 -0.15 -5.22
N ILE A 138 -15.07 -0.32 -3.93
CA ILE A 138 -14.74 0.77 -3.00
C ILE A 138 -13.24 1.15 -3.07
N LEU A 139 -12.36 0.19 -3.38
CA LEU A 139 -10.90 0.39 -3.42
C LEU A 139 -10.43 1.56 -4.32
N PRO A 140 -10.91 1.71 -5.56
CA PRO A 140 -10.51 2.78 -6.46
C PRO A 140 -10.83 4.16 -5.88
N PHE A 141 -11.96 4.28 -5.17
CA PHE A 141 -12.33 5.51 -4.49
C PHE A 141 -11.36 5.80 -3.33
N LEU A 142 -10.98 4.81 -2.52
CA LEU A 142 -9.99 5.02 -1.45
C LEU A 142 -8.63 5.45 -2.02
N PHE A 143 -8.17 4.79 -3.10
CA PHE A 143 -6.91 5.16 -3.76
C PHE A 143 -6.95 6.56 -4.35
N ALA A 144 -8.09 6.99 -4.92
CA ALA A 144 -8.26 8.32 -5.50
C ALA A 144 -8.23 9.46 -4.45
N TRP A 145 -8.54 9.16 -3.19
CA TRP A 145 -8.47 10.15 -2.10
C TRP A 145 -7.05 10.48 -1.67
N SER A 146 -6.10 9.54 -1.82
CA SER A 146 -4.70 9.79 -1.48
C SER A 146 -4.08 10.96 -2.28
N PRO A 147 -4.15 11.02 -3.63
CA PRO A 147 -3.65 12.15 -4.40
C PRO A 147 -4.49 13.42 -4.24
N ALA A 148 -5.78 13.33 -3.88
CA ALA A 148 -6.64 14.48 -3.66
C ALA A 148 -6.37 15.19 -2.32
N LEU A 149 -6.08 14.44 -1.26
CA LEU A 149 -5.77 14.99 0.08
C LEU A 149 -4.34 15.52 0.18
N ASN A 150 -3.40 14.99 -0.61
CA ASN A 150 -2.01 15.43 -0.64
C ASN A 150 -1.83 16.95 -0.87
N PRO A 151 -2.46 17.60 -1.88
CA PRO A 151 -2.37 19.05 -2.06
C PRO A 151 -3.09 19.85 -0.97
N ILE A 152 -4.16 19.33 -0.36
CA ILE A 152 -4.90 20.01 0.73
C ILE A 152 -4.04 20.12 1.99
N VAL A 153 -3.16 19.14 2.23
CA VAL A 153 -2.26 19.10 3.38
C VAL A 153 -1.05 20.03 3.22
N VAL A 154 -0.71 20.32 1.96
CA VAL A 154 0.40 21.21 1.58
C VAL A 154 -0.06 22.68 1.54
N LEU A 155 -1.35 22.94 1.34
CA LEU A 155 -1.96 24.27 1.29
C LEU A 155 -2.29 24.81 2.70
#